data_AF-A0A1Y4GHI5-F1
#
_entry.id   AF-A0A1Y4GHI5-F1
#
_cell.length_a   1.000
_cell.length_b   1.000
_cell.length_c   1.000
_cell.angle_alpha   90.00
_cell.angle_beta   90.00
_cell.angle_gamma   90.00
#
_symmetry.space_group_name_H-M   'P 1'
#
loop_
_entity.id
_entity.type
_entity.pdbx_description
1 polymer ?
#
loop_
_entity_poly.entity_id
_entity_poly.type
_entity_poly.pdbx_seq_one_letter_code
_entity_poly.pdbx_strand_id
1 'polypeptide(L)'
;MKFILFKGRHSHPEIDGLPAIFPDGVDVMDFARLFEIATAAVSKVAKVHGERLDLYCTGLTPAVCAVVNACIWCDVELTCWHYDKAADGYKPQKITTTAAF
;
A
#
# COMPACT_ATOMS: atom_id res chain seq x y z
N MET A 1 2.87 9.23 3.24
CA MET A 1 2.78 9.46 1.78
C MET A 1 1.71 8.55 1.18
N LYS A 2 0.94 9.01 0.18
CA LYS A 2 -0.19 8.27 -0.40
C LYS A 2 0.23 7.47 -1.63
N PHE A 3 -0.21 6.21 -1.70
CA PHE A 3 0.03 5.29 -2.82
C PHE A 3 -1.22 4.49 -3.15
N ILE A 4 -1.38 4.11 -4.41
CA ILE A 4 -2.29 3.02 -4.79
C ILE A 4 -1.53 1.70 -4.80
N LEU A 5 -2.25 0.58 -4.60
CA LEU A 5 -1.62 -0.73 -4.63
C LEU A 5 -1.12 -1.09 -6.04
N PHE A 6 -2.01 -1.05 -7.03
CA PHE A 6 -1.69 -1.29 -8.44
C PHE A 6 -2.07 -0.10 -9.32
N LYS A 7 -1.26 0.16 -10.34
CA LYS A 7 -1.57 1.12 -11.39
C LYS A 7 -2.73 0.62 -12.28
N GLY A 8 -3.64 1.53 -12.64
CA GLY A 8 -4.61 1.32 -13.73
C GLY A 8 -5.73 0.31 -13.48
N ARG A 9 -5.81 -0.31 -12.29
CA ARG A 9 -6.88 -1.28 -11.96
C ARG A 9 -8.19 -0.62 -11.52
N HIS A 10 -8.11 0.60 -10.99
CA HIS A 10 -9.24 1.39 -10.53
C HIS A 10 -9.00 2.84 -10.93
N SER A 11 -10.08 3.59 -11.14
CA SER A 11 -10.06 5.04 -11.33
C SER A 11 -11.08 5.65 -10.40
N HIS A 12 -10.65 6.70 -9.69
CA HIS A 12 -11.47 7.49 -8.78
C HIS A 12 -10.73 8.80 -8.50
N PRO A 13 -11.40 9.96 -8.37
CA PRO A 13 -10.74 11.25 -8.18
C PRO A 13 -9.73 11.30 -7.01
N GLU A 14 -9.97 10.54 -5.94
CA GLU A 14 -9.05 10.46 -4.79
C GLU A 14 -7.74 9.71 -5.06
N ILE A 15 -7.72 8.83 -6.07
CA ILE A 15 -6.57 7.95 -6.36
C ILE A 15 -5.91 8.24 -7.70
N ASP A 16 -6.59 8.95 -8.59
CA ASP A 16 -6.09 9.28 -9.92
C ASP A 16 -4.82 10.14 -9.78
N GLY A 17 -3.75 9.72 -10.45
CA GLY A 17 -2.44 10.38 -10.40
C GLY A 17 -1.55 9.99 -9.22
N LEU A 18 -2.04 9.17 -8.27
CA LEU A 18 -1.19 8.65 -7.20
C LEU A 18 -0.16 7.64 -7.73
N PRO A 19 1.06 7.59 -7.15
CA PRO A 19 2.05 6.57 -7.48
C PRO A 19 1.56 5.19 -7.02
N ALA A 20 1.93 4.15 -7.77
CA ALA A 20 1.62 2.76 -7.44
C ALA A 20 2.80 2.07 -6.74
N ILE A 21 2.51 1.16 -5.81
CA ILE A 21 3.53 0.27 -5.24
C ILE A 21 3.93 -0.79 -6.27
N PHE A 22 2.94 -1.44 -6.88
CA PHE A 22 3.17 -2.50 -7.85
C PHE A 22 2.92 -2.01 -9.29
N PRO A 23 3.81 -2.37 -10.23
CA PRO A 23 3.52 -2.19 -11.65
C PRO A 23 2.40 -3.14 -12.11
N ASP A 24 1.90 -2.90 -13.32
CA ASP A 24 0.97 -3.83 -13.95
C ASP A 24 1.66 -5.15 -14.35
N GLY A 25 0.89 -6.24 -14.43
CA GLY A 25 1.40 -7.56 -14.86
C GLY A 25 2.26 -8.33 -13.85
N VAL A 26 2.37 -7.86 -12.60
CA VAL A 26 3.04 -8.64 -11.54
C VAL A 26 2.22 -9.89 -11.21
N ASP A 27 2.89 -11.04 -11.18
CA ASP A 27 2.29 -12.28 -10.67
C ASP A 27 2.05 -12.16 -9.17
N VAL A 28 0.79 -12.23 -8.77
CA VAL A 28 0.39 -12.07 -7.36
C VAL A 28 0.49 -13.36 -6.54
N MET A 29 0.90 -14.45 -7.18
CA MET A 29 1.25 -15.70 -6.51
C MET A 29 2.76 -15.83 -6.28
N ASP A 30 3.58 -14.92 -6.82
CA ASP A 30 5.00 -14.81 -6.48
C ASP A 30 5.17 -13.93 -5.23
N PHE A 31 4.94 -14.52 -4.06
CA PHE A 31 4.98 -13.81 -2.78
C PHE A 31 6.35 -13.23 -2.45
N ALA A 32 7.43 -13.88 -2.89
CA ALA A 32 8.79 -13.40 -2.70
C ALA A 32 9.01 -12.11 -3.50
N ARG A 33 8.61 -12.11 -4.78
CA ARG A 33 8.71 -10.93 -5.63
C ARG A 33 7.81 -9.79 -5.14
N LEU A 34 6.59 -10.09 -4.70
CA LEU A 34 5.71 -9.08 -4.11
C LEU A 34 6.35 -8.41 -2.89
N PHE A 35 6.95 -9.20 -1.99
CA PHE A 35 7.62 -8.66 -0.81
C PHE A 35 8.84 -7.82 -1.16
N GLU A 36 9.65 -8.24 -2.14
CA GLU A 36 10.82 -7.50 -2.62
C GLU A 36 10.40 -6.11 -3.17
N ILE A 37 9.41 -6.07 -4.06
CA ILE A 37 8.91 -4.82 -4.64
C ILE A 37 8.34 -3.90 -3.55
N ALA A 38 7.51 -4.45 -2.65
CA ALA A 38 6.91 -3.68 -1.57
C ALA A 38 7.98 -3.09 -0.65
N THR A 39 8.98 -3.87 -0.26
CA THR A 39 10.07 -3.42 0.62
C THR A 39 10.91 -2.33 -0.03
N ALA A 40 11.22 -2.45 -1.33
CA ALA A 40 11.93 -1.41 -2.07
C ALA A 40 11.13 -0.09 -2.09
N ALA A 41 9.81 -0.15 -2.29
CA ALA A 41 8.95 1.02 -2.26
C ALA A 41 8.84 1.64 -0.85
N VAL A 42 8.54 0.83 0.16
CA VAL A 42 8.36 1.26 1.56
C VAL A 42 9.64 1.87 2.13
N SER A 43 10.79 1.22 1.93
CA SER A 43 12.07 1.74 2.42
C SER A 43 12.45 3.09 1.80
N LYS A 44 12.05 3.34 0.55
CA LYS A 44 12.21 4.66 -0.09
C LYS A 44 11.30 5.70 0.56
N VAL A 45 10.06 5.34 0.89
CA VAL A 45 9.14 6.22 1.63
C VAL A 45 9.72 6.59 2.99
N ALA A 46 10.17 5.61 3.77
CA ALA A 46 10.79 5.83 5.08
C ALA A 46 11.93 6.84 5.03
N LYS A 47 12.84 6.68 4.05
CA LYS A 47 14.02 7.56 3.87
C LYS A 47 13.69 9.00 3.49
N VAL A 48 12.60 9.23 2.75
CA VAL A 48 12.31 10.53 2.12
C VAL A 48 11.19 11.29 2.83
N HIS A 49 10.21 10.57 3.37
CA HIS A 49 8.93 11.13 3.81
C HIS A 49 8.57 10.78 5.26
N GLY A 50 9.46 10.11 6.00
CA GLY A 50 9.23 9.65 7.37
C GLY A 50 8.48 8.31 7.43
N GLU A 51 8.08 7.92 8.65
CA GLU A 51 7.64 6.57 9.01
C GLU A 51 6.13 6.32 8.76
N ARG A 52 5.50 6.92 7.74
CA ARG A 52 4.06 6.68 7.47
C ARG A 52 3.69 6.52 5.99
N LEU A 53 2.92 5.47 5.70
CA LEU A 53 2.36 5.15 4.39
C LEU A 53 0.81 5.05 4.44
N ASP A 54 0.16 5.74 3.51
CA ASP A 54 -1.28 5.64 3.25
C ASP A 54 -1.50 4.84 1.96
N LEU A 55 -2.02 3.62 2.06
CA LEU A 55 -2.19 2.70 0.95
C LEU A 55 -3.66 2.60 0.53
N TYR A 56 -3.99 3.04 -0.67
CA TYR A 56 -5.30 2.84 -1.27
C TYR A 56 -5.38 1.41 -1.84
N CYS A 57 -6.19 0.59 -1.16
CA CYS A 57 -6.37 -0.82 -1.45
C CYS A 57 -7.24 -0.99 -2.70
N THR A 58 -6.59 -1.22 -3.83
CA THR A 58 -7.22 -1.46 -5.14
C THR A 58 -7.30 -2.94 -5.52
N GLY A 59 -7.40 -3.83 -4.52
CA GLY A 59 -7.65 -5.27 -4.68
C GLY A 59 -6.45 -6.19 -4.40
N LEU A 60 -6.61 -7.49 -4.69
CA LEU A 60 -5.59 -8.55 -4.54
C LEU A 60 -4.92 -8.65 -3.15
N THR A 61 -5.55 -9.44 -2.27
CA THR A 61 -5.09 -9.71 -0.90
C THR A 61 -3.60 -10.06 -0.79
N PRO A 62 -2.98 -10.90 -1.64
CA PRO A 62 -1.55 -11.21 -1.53
C PRO A 62 -0.64 -9.98 -1.61
N ALA A 63 -0.96 -9.02 -2.48
CA ALA A 63 -0.19 -7.80 -2.63
C ALA A 63 -0.36 -6.86 -1.45
N VAL A 64 -1.57 -6.77 -0.87
CA VAL A 64 -1.80 -6.02 0.38
C VAL A 64 -0.98 -6.60 1.52
N CYS A 65 -0.99 -7.93 1.69
CA CYS A 65 -0.19 -8.61 2.70
C CYS A 65 1.31 -8.34 2.54
N ALA A 66 1.82 -8.31 1.30
CA ALA A 66 3.21 -7.97 1.04
C ALA A 66 3.57 -6.54 1.50
N VAL A 67 2.68 -5.56 1.28
CA VAL A 67 2.90 -4.18 1.77
C VAL A 67 2.83 -4.11 3.30
N VAL A 68 1.90 -4.82 3.93
CA VAL A 68 1.83 -4.91 5.40
C VAL A 68 3.14 -5.45 5.96
N ASN A 69 3.64 -6.57 5.42
CA ASN A 69 4.90 -7.16 5.86
C ASN A 69 6.10 -6.22 5.62
N ALA A 70 6.13 -5.52 4.49
CA ALA A 70 7.18 -4.55 4.19
C ALA A 70 7.15 -3.35 5.16
N CYS A 71 5.96 -2.87 5.53
CA CYS A 71 5.80 -1.81 6.53
C CYS A 71 6.28 -2.26 7.92
N ILE A 72 5.96 -3.48 8.34
CA ILE A 72 6.48 -4.07 9.58
C ILE A 72 8.02 -4.17 9.53
N TRP A 73 8.56 -4.69 8.43
CA TRP A 73 10.00 -4.87 8.24
C TRP A 73 10.79 -3.56 8.27
N CYS A 74 10.20 -2.48 7.75
CA CYS A 74 10.82 -1.16 7.69
C CYS A 74 10.43 -0.23 8.85
N ASP A 75 9.66 -0.70 9.84
CA ASP A 75 9.11 0.09 10.95
C ASP A 75 8.36 1.36 10.46
N VAL A 76 7.45 1.16 9.51
CA VAL A 76 6.63 2.22 8.90
C VAL A 76 5.17 2.04 9.32
N GLU A 77 4.54 3.07 9.85
CA GLU A 77 3.11 3.13 10.12
C GLU A 77 2.30 2.97 8.82
N LEU A 78 1.29 2.10 8.84
CA LEU A 78 0.42 1.85 7.70
C LEU A 78 -1.03 2.24 7.98
N THR A 79 -1.63 3.00 7.07
CA THR A 79 -3.08 3.14 6.97
C THR A 79 -3.55 2.59 5.64
N CYS A 80 -4.42 1.57 5.67
CA CYS A 80 -5.09 1.05 4.48
C CYS A 80 -6.36 1.86 4.21
N TRP A 81 -6.58 2.28 2.98
CA TRP A 81 -7.75 3.04 2.54
C TRP A 81 -8.60 2.14 1.64
N HIS A 82 -9.85 1.89 2.06
CA HIS A 82 -10.77 0.97 1.40
C HIS A 82 -11.89 1.72 0.73
N TYR A 83 -12.17 1.43 -0.54
CA TYR A 83 -13.29 2.06 -1.24
C TYR A 83 -14.62 1.60 -0.63
N ASP A 84 -15.40 2.56 -0.15
CA ASP A 84 -16.78 2.38 0.30
C ASP A 84 -17.72 2.88 -0.79
N LYS A 85 -18.36 1.92 -1.49
CA LYS A 85 -19.30 2.20 -2.57
C LYS A 85 -20.54 2.97 -2.10
N ALA A 86 -20.97 2.82 -0.85
CA ALA A 86 -22.15 3.51 -0.34
C ALA A 86 -21.89 5.00 -0.08
N ALA A 87 -20.65 5.32 0.32
CA ALA A 87 -20.21 6.70 0.56
C ALA A 87 -19.54 7.35 -0.66
N ASP A 88 -19.28 6.57 -1.71
CA ASP A 88 -18.49 6.95 -2.89
C ASP A 88 -17.15 7.62 -2.51
N GLY A 89 -16.38 6.92 -1.69
CA GLY A 89 -15.10 7.43 -1.21
C GLY A 89 -14.31 6.39 -0.42
N TYR A 90 -13.11 6.76 0.02
CA TYR A 90 -12.24 5.83 0.73
C TYR A 90 -12.31 5.98 2.26
N LYS A 91 -12.41 4.86 2.97
CA LYS A 91 -12.40 4.78 4.44
C LYS A 91 -11.04 4.28 4.96
N PRO A 92 -10.43 4.97 5.93
CA PRO A 92 -9.15 4.56 6.49
C PRO A 92 -9.30 3.45 7.54
N GLN A 93 -8.37 2.50 7.52
CA GLN A 93 -8.14 1.48 8.53
C GLN A 93 -6.67 1.58 8.97
N LYS A 94 -6.43 1.97 10.24
CA LYS A 94 -5.07 1.95 10.81
C LYS A 94 -4.66 0.49 11.03
N ILE A 95 -3.48 0.12 10.54
CA ILE A 95 -2.88 -1.19 10.74
C ILE A 95 -1.72 -1.03 11.72
N THR A 96 -1.65 -1.90 12.72
CA THR A 96 -0.52 -1.92 13.66
C THR A 96 0.69 -2.56 12.97
N THR A 97 1.63 -1.73 12.53
CA THR A 97 2.87 -2.16 11.86
C THR A 97 4.14 -1.77 12.62
N THR A 98 4.03 -0.87 13.57
CA THR A 98 5.11 -0.45 14.48
C THR A 98 4.78 -0.89 15.90
N ALA A 99 5.81 -1.15 16.71
CA ALA A 99 5.62 -1.44 18.12
C ALA A 99 5.36 -0.13 18.89
N ALA A 100 4.28 -0.07 19.67
CA ALA A 100 4.09 1.00 20.63
C ALA A 100 4.98 0.68 21.85
N PHE A 101 6.08 1.42 22.02
CA PHE A 101 6.90 1.41 23.23
C PHE A 101 6.50 2.54 24.16
#